data_AF-A0A0C2X5H4-F1
#
_entry.id   AF-A0A0C2X5H4-F1
#
_cell.length_a   1.000
_cell.length_b   1.000
_cell.length_c   1.000
_cell.angle_alpha   90.00
_cell.angle_beta   90.00
_cell.angle_gamma   90.00
#
_symmetry.space_group_name_H-M   'P 1'
#
loop_
_entity.id
_entity.type
_entity.pdbx_description
1 polymer ?
#
loop_
_entity_poly.entity_id
_entity_poly.type
_entity_poly.pdbx_seq_one_letter_code
_entity_poly.pdbx_strand_id
1 'polypeptide(L)'
;MFIQRFFILSWIFSSVWLTYSLESDPACSQQVCVNATYVAGSLTYEIQVKDSVGWMGLGFGQGMVNTHMVVMWHNEDKTTTLSQRYSKAYSEPQPTAAPLWSAALVQASKSAPSTTDATAFTFQISVNETDFNDRILHHSIIWAYSRQRPSSSDPSSRLQYHNARGVLNLNFGSSPKNSDSSPHNSDSPSNTGSPASSDPSPTSVPLTRHERVIFLHGVLVSFGFFVVLPTGGLVARYTRTFTSKWFKVHQLCNMFVGLPIITMGTILGPTAVFLNGGVHLRDPHQVYGLFILVMVYVQVWLGRYIHLQRRKSDKPSPRPIPNYIHVAVGLVIIGSAIFQIKGGLYEWEAKTGRSIPKTYLALWKAASLIVLLLYVGGLVLLPRQFRQEKEAAKLGEQYIALSEGPNASRMNEVIPNAEEDGLVENSH
;
A
#
# COMPACT_ATOMS: atom_id res chain seq x y z
N MET A 1 75.91 -29.42 -43.29
CA MET A 1 75.81 -30.28 -42.10
C MET A 1 75.53 -29.38 -40.91
N PHE A 2 74.27 -29.00 -40.69
CA PHE A 2 73.21 -29.76 -40.02
C PHE A 2 73.15 -29.41 -38.53
N ILE A 3 72.17 -28.54 -38.21
CA ILE A 3 71.28 -28.60 -37.05
C ILE A 3 71.96 -28.75 -35.68
N GLN A 4 72.12 -27.66 -34.93
CA GLN A 4 71.71 -27.56 -33.52
C GLN A 4 72.06 -26.19 -32.93
N ARG A 5 71.24 -25.78 -31.95
CA ARG A 5 71.35 -24.58 -31.08
C ARG A 5 70.56 -23.35 -31.51
N PHE A 6 69.28 -23.55 -31.78
CA PHE A 6 68.23 -22.56 -31.52
C PHE A 6 67.06 -23.25 -30.81
N PHE A 7 67.21 -23.55 -29.53
CA PHE A 7 66.09 -23.90 -28.66
C PHE A 7 66.39 -23.42 -27.24
N ILE A 8 65.32 -23.04 -26.53
CA ILE A 8 65.23 -22.47 -25.17
C ILE A 8 65.08 -20.94 -25.16
N LEU A 9 63.91 -20.48 -25.62
CA LEU A 9 63.18 -19.33 -25.07
C LEU A 9 61.78 -19.30 -25.73
N SER A 10 61.02 -20.36 -25.49
CA SER A 10 59.58 -20.39 -25.70
C SER A 10 59.03 -21.28 -24.59
N TRP A 11 57.83 -20.95 -24.09
CA TRP A 11 57.22 -21.40 -22.83
C TRP A 11 57.77 -20.58 -21.64
N ILE A 12 57.04 -19.66 -21.01
CA ILE A 12 55.67 -19.76 -20.49
C ILE A 12 54.96 -18.40 -20.64
N PHE A 13 54.02 -18.28 -21.57
CA PHE A 13 52.86 -17.42 -21.40
C PHE A 13 51.65 -18.36 -21.36
N SER A 14 51.43 -19.02 -20.22
CA SER A 14 50.07 -19.45 -19.90
C SER A 14 49.28 -18.16 -19.77
N SER A 15 48.41 -17.90 -20.75
CA SER A 15 47.35 -16.92 -20.63
C SER A 15 46.51 -17.28 -19.40
N VAL A 16 46.82 -16.68 -18.25
CA VAL A 16 45.92 -16.62 -17.11
C VAL A 16 44.77 -15.74 -17.60
N TRP A 17 43.73 -16.36 -18.13
CA TRP A 17 42.44 -15.69 -18.29
C TRP A 17 41.99 -15.35 -16.88
N LEU A 18 42.05 -14.07 -16.48
CA LEU A 18 41.35 -13.63 -15.29
C LEU A 18 39.86 -13.89 -15.56
N THR A 19 39.30 -14.92 -14.95
CA THR A 19 37.85 -15.12 -14.89
C THR A 19 37.29 -13.99 -14.06
N TYR A 20 36.68 -13.01 -14.72
CA TYR A 20 35.95 -11.96 -14.04
C TYR A 20 34.66 -12.57 -13.46
N SER A 21 34.39 -12.28 -12.19
CA SER A 21 33.15 -12.65 -11.50
C SER A 21 32.46 -11.39 -11.01
N LEU A 22 31.18 -11.22 -11.35
CA LEU A 22 30.35 -10.14 -10.85
C LEU A 22 29.27 -10.73 -9.94
N GLU A 23 29.11 -10.17 -8.75
CA GLU A 23 28.11 -10.62 -7.79
C GLU A 23 27.08 -9.52 -7.58
N SER A 24 25.81 -9.90 -7.47
CA SER A 24 24.74 -8.98 -7.13
C SER A 24 24.69 -8.74 -5.62
N ASP A 25 24.26 -7.54 -5.22
CA ASP A 25 23.81 -7.34 -3.85
C ASP A 25 22.63 -8.30 -3.56
N PRO A 26 22.56 -8.92 -2.36
CA PRO A 26 21.44 -9.77 -1.99
C PRO A 26 20.11 -9.01 -2.06
N ALA A 27 19.21 -9.44 -2.95
CA ALA A 27 17.88 -8.86 -3.06
C ALA A 27 16.91 -9.65 -2.17
N CYS A 28 16.51 -9.04 -1.06
CA CYS A 28 15.70 -9.69 -0.03
C CYS A 28 14.31 -9.07 0.14
N SER A 29 13.34 -9.95 0.33
CA SER A 29 12.01 -9.66 0.88
C SER A 29 11.89 -10.26 2.29
N GLN A 30 10.71 -10.15 2.91
CA GLN A 30 10.51 -10.80 4.21
C GLN A 30 10.60 -12.33 4.13
N GLN A 31 10.26 -12.93 2.98
CA GLN A 31 10.14 -14.39 2.81
C GLN A 31 11.23 -15.02 1.94
N VAL A 32 11.72 -14.30 0.93
CA VAL A 32 12.67 -14.80 -0.07
C VAL A 32 13.85 -13.85 -0.20
N CYS A 33 15.06 -14.39 -0.23
CA CYS A 33 16.29 -13.70 -0.62
C CYS A 33 16.87 -14.35 -1.87
N VAL A 34 17.35 -13.53 -2.80
CA VAL A 34 18.00 -13.98 -4.04
C VAL A 34 19.34 -13.27 -4.17
N ASN A 35 20.40 -14.04 -4.39
CA ASN A 35 21.67 -13.53 -4.88
C ASN A 35 21.90 -14.06 -6.30
N ALA A 36 22.78 -13.40 -7.04
CA ALA A 36 23.18 -13.83 -8.37
C ALA A 36 24.66 -13.57 -8.62
N THR A 37 25.34 -14.52 -9.23
CA THR A 37 26.77 -14.45 -9.56
C THR A 37 26.99 -14.74 -11.04
N TYR A 38 27.55 -13.78 -11.76
CA TYR A 38 27.94 -13.89 -13.15
C TYR A 38 29.41 -14.26 -13.29
N VAL A 39 29.71 -15.36 -13.98
CA VAL A 39 31.07 -15.83 -14.26
C VAL A 39 31.13 -16.32 -15.70
N ALA A 40 31.95 -15.68 -16.54
CA ALA A 40 32.31 -16.16 -17.88
C ALA A 40 31.13 -16.68 -18.74
N GLY A 41 30.10 -15.85 -18.95
CA GLY A 41 28.93 -16.21 -19.78
C GLY A 41 27.82 -16.99 -19.06
N SER A 42 27.95 -17.15 -17.74
CA SER A 42 27.00 -17.89 -16.91
C SER A 42 26.55 -17.10 -15.71
N LEU A 43 25.23 -17.09 -15.47
CA LEU A 43 24.63 -16.42 -14.32
C LEU A 43 23.97 -17.44 -13.40
N THR A 44 24.51 -17.59 -12.20
CA THR A 44 23.98 -18.48 -11.17
C THR A 44 23.10 -17.69 -10.21
N TYR A 45 21.90 -18.16 -9.94
CA TYR A 45 21.01 -17.63 -8.91
C TYR A 45 20.98 -18.59 -7.73
N GLU A 46 21.16 -18.07 -6.52
CA GLU A 46 20.84 -18.81 -5.29
C GLU A 46 19.66 -18.13 -4.60
N ILE A 47 18.69 -18.96 -4.25
CA ILE A 47 17.41 -18.52 -3.71
C ILE A 47 17.28 -19.17 -2.34
N GLN A 48 17.04 -18.35 -1.32
CA GLN A 48 16.69 -18.81 0.01
C GLN A 48 15.25 -18.43 0.32
N VAL A 49 14.46 -19.41 0.75
CA VAL A 49 13.09 -19.22 1.19
C VAL A 49 12.99 -19.57 2.67
N LYS A 50 12.49 -18.63 3.48
CA LYS A 50 12.36 -18.84 4.93
C LYS A 50 11.26 -19.83 5.32
N ASP A 51 10.28 -20.01 4.45
CA ASP A 51 9.20 -20.98 4.63
C ASP A 51 9.58 -22.33 3.99
N SER A 52 8.98 -23.42 4.49
CA SER A 52 8.93 -24.67 3.74
C SER A 52 8.03 -24.51 2.51
N VAL A 53 8.55 -24.87 1.34
CA VAL A 53 7.85 -24.71 0.06
C VAL A 53 7.73 -26.03 -0.69
N GLY A 54 6.59 -26.20 -1.36
CA GLY A 54 6.34 -27.27 -2.31
C GLY A 54 6.84 -26.95 -3.71
N TRP A 55 6.87 -25.68 -4.12
CA TRP A 55 7.58 -25.21 -5.31
C TRP A 55 7.99 -23.73 -5.17
N MET A 56 9.08 -23.36 -5.85
CA MET A 56 9.60 -21.99 -5.93
C MET A 56 9.78 -21.58 -7.40
N GLY A 57 9.33 -20.38 -7.75
CA GLY A 57 9.43 -19.83 -9.11
C GLY A 57 10.12 -18.48 -9.13
N LEU A 58 11.01 -18.28 -10.10
CA LEU A 58 11.66 -17.02 -10.42
C LEU A 58 11.32 -16.62 -11.86
N GLY A 59 10.74 -15.44 -12.05
CA GLY A 59 10.38 -14.90 -13.37
C GLY A 59 11.23 -13.68 -13.72
N PHE A 60 11.63 -13.58 -14.98
CA PHE A 60 12.51 -12.52 -15.47
C PHE A 60 11.67 -11.37 -16.04
N GLY A 61 11.29 -10.43 -15.17
CA GLY A 61 10.42 -9.28 -15.51
C GLY A 61 9.73 -8.68 -14.29
N GLN A 62 8.82 -7.73 -14.53
CA GLN A 62 8.06 -7.03 -13.47
C GLN A 62 6.68 -7.62 -13.17
N GLY A 63 6.22 -8.62 -13.93
CA GLY A 63 4.91 -9.25 -13.75
C GLY A 63 4.85 -10.63 -14.39
N MET A 64 3.74 -11.36 -14.22
CA MET A 64 3.63 -12.72 -14.79
C MET A 64 3.37 -12.71 -16.29
N VAL A 65 2.64 -11.71 -16.80
CA VAL A 65 2.26 -11.67 -18.22
C VAL A 65 3.51 -11.43 -19.08
N ASN A 66 3.62 -12.20 -20.16
CA ASN A 66 4.73 -12.18 -21.10
C ASN A 66 6.10 -12.38 -20.45
N THR A 67 6.18 -13.25 -19.45
CA THR A 67 7.39 -13.46 -18.67
C THR A 67 7.85 -14.91 -18.69
N HIS A 68 9.14 -15.09 -18.99
CA HIS A 68 9.84 -16.36 -18.86
C HIS A 68 10.19 -16.59 -17.39
N MET A 69 10.12 -17.84 -16.96
CA MET A 69 10.38 -18.20 -15.58
C MET A 69 11.00 -19.59 -15.45
N VAL A 70 11.70 -19.76 -14.34
CA VAL A 70 12.24 -21.03 -13.86
C VAL A 70 11.48 -21.40 -12.61
N VAL A 71 10.85 -22.57 -12.60
CA VAL A 71 10.13 -23.12 -11.45
C VAL A 71 10.83 -24.40 -11.01
N MET A 72 11.06 -24.53 -9.71
CA MET A 72 11.77 -25.65 -9.11
C MET A 72 11.00 -26.24 -7.93
N TRP A 73 11.13 -27.53 -7.72
CA TRP A 73 10.61 -28.21 -6.53
C TRP A 73 11.42 -29.46 -6.22
N HIS A 74 11.49 -29.80 -4.93
CA HIS A 74 12.06 -31.08 -4.50
C HIS A 74 11.03 -32.19 -4.63
N ASN A 75 11.48 -33.35 -5.09
CA ASN A 75 10.69 -34.56 -5.25
C ASN A 75 10.86 -35.48 -4.04
N GLU A 76 9.96 -36.46 -3.92
CA GLU A 76 9.99 -37.45 -2.84
C GLU A 76 11.25 -38.33 -2.87
N ASP A 77 11.81 -38.56 -4.06
CA ASP A 77 13.07 -39.27 -4.29
C ASP A 77 14.32 -38.43 -4.00
N LYS A 78 14.15 -37.25 -3.39
CA LYS A 78 15.21 -36.26 -3.08
C LYS A 78 15.86 -35.62 -4.30
N THR A 79 15.37 -35.87 -5.50
CA THR A 79 15.78 -35.11 -6.69
C THR A 79 15.10 -33.74 -6.70
N THR A 80 15.60 -32.82 -7.53
CA THR A 80 14.95 -31.53 -7.77
C THR A 80 14.51 -31.47 -9.22
N THR A 81 13.26 -31.11 -9.46
CA THR A 81 12.79 -30.81 -10.81
C THR A 81 13.02 -29.33 -11.10
N LEU A 82 13.54 -29.03 -12.30
CA LEU A 82 13.57 -27.70 -12.88
C LEU A 82 12.64 -27.65 -14.09
N SER A 83 11.78 -26.65 -14.14
CA SER A 83 10.80 -26.44 -15.18
C SER A 83 10.91 -25.01 -15.72
N GLN A 84 11.24 -24.89 -17.00
CA GLN A 84 11.24 -23.61 -17.70
C GLN A 84 9.86 -23.36 -18.30
N ARG A 85 9.24 -22.24 -17.93
CA ARG A 85 7.87 -21.91 -18.30
C ARG A 85 7.76 -20.50 -18.86
N TYR A 86 6.71 -20.28 -19.63
CA TYR A 86 6.33 -18.97 -20.13
C TYR A 86 4.87 -18.70 -19.76
N SER A 87 4.61 -17.47 -19.33
CA SER A 87 3.26 -17.06 -18.99
C SER A 87 2.75 -15.99 -19.96
N LYS A 88 1.58 -16.27 -20.53
CA LYS A 88 0.86 -15.36 -21.46
C LYS A 88 -0.16 -14.48 -20.75
N ALA A 89 -0.51 -14.79 -19.51
CA ALA A 89 -1.59 -14.17 -18.75
C ALA A 89 -1.40 -14.41 -17.24
N TYR A 90 -2.31 -13.95 -16.40
CA TYR A 90 -2.32 -14.31 -14.96
C TYR A 90 -2.91 -15.71 -14.72
N SER A 91 -2.49 -16.69 -15.52
CA SER A 91 -2.86 -18.09 -15.42
C SER A 91 -1.61 -18.93 -15.17
N GLU A 92 -1.81 -20.23 -14.91
CA GLU A 92 -0.70 -21.15 -14.75
C GLU A 92 0.27 -21.07 -15.94
N PRO A 93 1.55 -20.74 -15.69
CA PRO A 93 2.59 -20.71 -16.71
C PRO A 93 2.75 -22.08 -17.35
N GLN A 94 2.91 -22.12 -18.68
CA GLN A 94 3.02 -23.36 -19.43
C GLN A 94 4.49 -23.66 -19.73
N PRO A 95 4.91 -24.95 -19.76
CA PRO A 95 6.24 -25.33 -20.22
C PRO A 95 6.57 -24.69 -21.57
N THR A 96 7.78 -24.16 -21.71
CA THR A 96 8.24 -23.57 -22.97
C THR A 96 9.43 -24.32 -23.53
N ALA A 97 9.37 -24.65 -24.82
CA ALA A 97 10.49 -25.24 -25.56
C ALA A 97 11.52 -24.17 -26.00
N ALA A 98 11.13 -22.89 -25.96
CA ALA A 98 11.98 -21.75 -26.31
C ALA A 98 12.07 -20.79 -25.11
N PRO A 99 12.85 -21.13 -24.07
CA PRO A 99 13.10 -20.21 -22.96
C PRO A 99 13.99 -19.05 -23.42
N LEU A 100 13.85 -17.88 -22.76
CA LEU A 100 14.71 -16.73 -23.01
C LEU A 100 16.19 -17.06 -22.77
N TRP A 101 16.48 -17.81 -21.70
CA TRP A 101 17.79 -18.39 -21.41
C TRP A 101 17.62 -19.82 -20.95
N SER A 102 18.48 -20.74 -21.39
CA SER A 102 18.47 -22.12 -20.93
C SER A 102 18.94 -22.20 -19.47
N ALA A 103 18.16 -22.88 -18.62
CA ALA A 103 18.42 -23.00 -17.19
C ALA A 103 18.79 -24.44 -16.82
N ALA A 104 19.77 -24.60 -15.92
CA ALA A 104 20.20 -25.88 -15.40
C ALA A 104 20.37 -25.83 -13.87
N LEU A 105 20.08 -26.94 -13.19
CA LEU A 105 20.33 -27.07 -11.75
C LEU A 105 21.82 -27.13 -11.49
N VAL A 106 22.25 -26.48 -10.42
CA VAL A 106 23.65 -26.50 -9.96
C VAL A 106 23.69 -26.70 -8.46
N GLN A 107 24.82 -27.19 -7.95
CA GLN A 107 25.05 -27.29 -6.52
C GLN A 107 25.23 -25.90 -5.93
N ALA A 108 24.65 -25.64 -4.75
CA ALA A 108 24.82 -24.38 -4.04
C ALA A 108 26.30 -24.12 -3.73
N SER A 109 26.75 -22.88 -3.88
CA SER A 109 28.09 -22.51 -3.42
C SER A 109 28.11 -22.56 -1.88
N LYS A 110 29.20 -23.02 -1.27
CA LYS A 110 29.34 -23.20 0.20
C LYS A 110 29.29 -21.89 1.02
N SER A 111 28.88 -20.78 0.40
CA SER A 111 29.02 -19.41 0.90
C SER A 111 27.75 -18.86 1.55
N ALA A 112 26.59 -19.51 1.35
CA ALA A 112 25.34 -19.01 1.88
C ALA A 112 25.17 -19.37 3.37
N PRO A 113 24.88 -18.42 4.27
CA PRO A 113 24.56 -18.74 5.66
C PRO A 113 23.27 -19.57 5.68
N SER A 114 23.42 -20.86 5.98
CA SER A 114 22.30 -21.77 6.17
C SER A 114 21.64 -21.46 7.50
N THR A 115 20.54 -20.69 7.48
CA THR A 115 19.60 -20.72 8.60
C THR A 115 18.90 -22.07 8.57
N THR A 116 18.83 -22.73 9.72
CA THR A 116 18.56 -24.17 9.88
C THR A 116 17.19 -24.66 9.38
N ASP A 117 16.31 -23.75 8.93
CA ASP A 117 14.95 -24.04 8.44
C ASP A 117 14.65 -23.51 7.02
N ALA A 118 15.63 -22.94 6.31
CA ALA A 118 15.40 -22.33 5.00
C ALA A 118 15.46 -23.36 3.86
N THR A 119 14.47 -23.34 2.94
CA THR A 119 14.52 -24.11 1.69
C THR A 119 15.35 -23.33 0.68
N ALA A 120 16.36 -23.97 0.09
CA ALA A 120 17.26 -23.32 -0.86
C ALA A 120 17.19 -23.94 -2.26
N PHE A 121 17.23 -23.10 -3.28
CA PHE A 121 17.31 -23.52 -4.68
C PHE A 121 18.46 -22.81 -5.39
N THR A 122 19.19 -23.54 -6.21
CA THR A 122 20.28 -22.99 -7.01
C THR A 122 20.15 -23.46 -8.45
N PHE A 123 20.18 -22.51 -9.39
CA PHE A 123 20.20 -22.80 -10.82
C PHE A 123 21.03 -21.76 -11.55
N GLN A 124 21.46 -22.09 -12.75
CA GLN A 124 22.27 -21.24 -13.59
C GLN A 124 21.63 -21.09 -14.96
N ILE A 125 21.78 -19.92 -15.55
CA ILE A 125 21.39 -19.63 -16.93
C ILE A 125 22.62 -19.22 -17.75
N SER A 126 22.60 -19.60 -19.03
CA SER A 126 23.61 -19.15 -19.99
C SER A 126 23.22 -17.80 -20.57
N VAL A 127 24.05 -16.77 -20.37
CA VAL A 127 23.79 -15.39 -20.79
C VAL A 127 25.05 -14.80 -21.39
N ASN A 128 24.96 -14.35 -22.64
CA ASN A 128 26.07 -13.65 -23.31
C ASN A 128 26.30 -12.26 -22.67
N GLU A 129 27.50 -11.70 -22.83
CA GLU A 129 27.87 -10.43 -22.19
C GLU A 129 26.95 -9.26 -22.57
N THR A 130 26.50 -9.22 -23.83
CA THR A 130 25.55 -8.22 -24.33
C THR A 130 24.20 -8.26 -23.62
N ASP A 131 23.56 -9.43 -23.54
CA ASP A 131 22.28 -9.61 -22.84
C ASP A 131 22.44 -9.40 -21.34
N PHE A 132 23.60 -9.73 -20.77
CA PHE A 132 23.88 -9.45 -19.36
C PHE A 132 23.86 -7.94 -19.09
N ASN A 133 24.61 -7.16 -19.88
CA ASN A 133 24.68 -5.71 -19.73
C ASN A 133 23.35 -5.01 -20.06
N ASP A 134 22.65 -5.44 -21.10
CA ASP A 134 21.44 -4.77 -21.59
C ASP A 134 20.17 -5.16 -20.80
N ARG A 135 20.08 -6.41 -20.32
CA ARG A 135 18.83 -6.98 -19.77
C ARG A 135 18.91 -7.48 -18.35
N ILE A 136 20.10 -7.60 -17.76
CA ILE A 136 20.28 -8.23 -16.44
C ILE A 136 20.90 -7.30 -15.41
N LEU A 137 21.83 -6.44 -15.82
CA LEU A 137 22.59 -5.55 -14.92
C LEU A 137 21.70 -4.78 -13.93
N HIS A 138 20.49 -4.38 -14.36
CA HIS A 138 19.51 -3.64 -13.56
C HIS A 138 18.08 -4.17 -13.69
N HIS A 139 17.91 -5.49 -13.64
CA HIS A 139 16.59 -6.08 -13.88
C HIS A 139 15.73 -6.30 -12.62
N SER A 140 14.43 -6.17 -12.81
CA SER A 140 13.45 -6.67 -11.85
C SER A 140 13.18 -8.14 -12.13
N ILE A 141 13.14 -8.93 -11.06
CA ILE A 141 12.71 -10.32 -11.07
C ILE A 141 11.44 -10.43 -10.23
N ILE A 142 10.49 -11.24 -10.69
CA ILE A 142 9.37 -11.66 -9.86
C ILE A 142 9.69 -13.00 -9.21
N TRP A 143 9.13 -13.23 -8.03
CA TRP A 143 9.20 -14.51 -7.37
C TRP A 143 7.83 -14.94 -6.90
N ALA A 144 7.62 -16.25 -6.80
CA ALA A 144 6.43 -16.84 -6.20
C ALA A 144 6.75 -18.23 -5.64
N TYR A 145 6.07 -18.63 -4.56
CA TYR A 145 6.15 -20.00 -4.05
C TYR A 145 4.79 -20.52 -3.63
N SER A 146 4.62 -21.84 -3.66
CA SER A 146 3.51 -22.53 -3.01
C SER A 146 4.04 -23.53 -2.00
N ARG A 147 3.25 -23.80 -0.96
CA ARG A 147 3.48 -24.89 -0.01
C ARG A 147 3.03 -26.25 -0.58
N GLN A 148 2.25 -26.24 -1.66
CA GLN A 148 1.77 -27.46 -2.31
C GLN A 148 2.74 -27.88 -3.40
N ARG A 149 3.37 -29.05 -3.24
CA ARG A 149 4.25 -29.64 -4.24
C ARG A 149 3.44 -30.06 -5.48
N PRO A 150 3.95 -29.88 -6.71
CA PRO A 150 3.38 -30.50 -7.89
C PRO A 150 3.27 -32.02 -7.72
N SER A 151 2.29 -32.66 -8.36
CA SER A 151 1.98 -34.07 -8.11
C SER A 151 3.04 -35.05 -8.60
N SER A 152 3.95 -34.63 -9.47
CA SER A 152 4.98 -35.47 -10.07
C SER A 152 6.31 -34.73 -10.24
N SER A 153 7.37 -35.48 -10.54
CA SER A 153 8.70 -34.96 -10.90
C SER A 153 8.81 -34.48 -12.35
N ASP A 154 7.74 -34.62 -13.15
CA ASP A 154 7.69 -34.15 -14.54
C ASP A 154 7.76 -32.61 -14.60
N PRO A 155 8.69 -31.99 -15.35
CA PRO A 155 8.74 -30.54 -15.51
C PRO A 155 7.44 -29.91 -16.00
N SER A 156 6.57 -30.66 -16.69
CA SER A 156 5.25 -30.24 -17.14
C SER A 156 4.14 -30.34 -16.08
N SER A 157 4.44 -30.89 -14.90
CA SER A 157 3.46 -31.14 -13.82
C SER A 157 2.68 -29.87 -13.43
N ARG A 158 1.39 -30.02 -13.12
CA ARG A 158 0.52 -28.88 -12.84
C ARG A 158 0.98 -28.14 -11.57
N LEU A 159 1.14 -26.83 -11.67
CA LEU A 159 1.46 -25.97 -10.54
C LEU A 159 0.19 -25.53 -9.82
N GLN A 160 0.14 -25.78 -8.52
CA GLN A 160 -0.87 -25.18 -7.65
C GLN A 160 -0.60 -23.68 -7.50
N TYR A 161 -1.65 -22.91 -7.20
CA TYR A 161 -1.51 -21.46 -7.03
C TYR A 161 -0.49 -21.14 -5.92
N HIS A 162 0.31 -20.10 -6.14
CA HIS A 162 1.31 -19.66 -5.16
C HIS A 162 0.65 -19.07 -3.92
N ASN A 163 1.21 -19.35 -2.74
CA ASN A 163 0.78 -18.76 -1.48
C ASN A 163 1.36 -17.36 -1.27
N ALA A 164 2.53 -17.08 -1.84
CA ALA A 164 3.17 -15.79 -1.78
C ALA A 164 3.87 -15.46 -3.10
N ARG A 165 3.97 -14.17 -3.38
CA ARG A 165 4.64 -13.61 -4.56
C ARG A 165 5.21 -12.23 -4.24
N GLY A 166 6.16 -11.78 -5.05
CA GLY A 166 6.71 -10.44 -4.95
C GLY A 166 7.60 -10.08 -6.13
N VAL A 167 8.19 -8.89 -6.06
CA VAL A 167 9.18 -8.38 -7.01
C VAL A 167 10.46 -8.06 -6.23
N LEU A 168 11.60 -8.36 -6.81
CA LEU A 168 12.94 -8.01 -6.32
C LEU A 168 13.69 -7.29 -7.44
N ASN A 169 14.60 -6.39 -7.08
CA ASN A 169 15.50 -5.75 -8.03
C ASN A 169 16.92 -6.25 -7.73
N LEU A 170 17.56 -6.88 -8.70
CA LEU A 170 18.95 -7.31 -8.59
C LEU A 170 19.84 -6.22 -9.17
N ASN A 171 20.91 -5.90 -8.44
CA ASN A 171 21.91 -4.93 -8.87
C ASN A 171 23.29 -5.57 -8.78
N PHE A 172 24.02 -5.62 -9.89
CA PHE A 172 25.37 -6.15 -9.94
C PHE A 172 26.35 -5.02 -9.65
N GLY A 173 26.91 -5.01 -8.45
CA GLY A 173 27.92 -4.03 -8.04
C GLY A 173 29.34 -4.56 -8.29
N SER A 174 30.27 -3.68 -8.63
CA SER A 174 31.70 -4.00 -8.62
C SER A 174 32.26 -4.04 -7.19
N SER A 175 31.90 -5.09 -6.42
CA SER A 175 32.49 -5.60 -5.15
C SER A 175 32.78 -4.62 -3.98
N PRO A 176 33.16 -5.13 -2.79
CA PRO A 176 32.29 -5.49 -1.67
C PRO A 176 32.15 -4.34 -0.65
N LYS A 177 30.98 -4.19 -0.01
CA LYS A 177 30.85 -3.37 1.21
C LYS A 177 30.39 -4.23 2.37
N ASN A 178 31.31 -4.38 3.33
CA ASN A 178 31.03 -4.85 4.68
C ASN A 178 29.89 -4.04 5.30
N SER A 179 29.04 -4.79 6.00
CA SER A 179 28.03 -4.33 6.95
C SER A 179 28.49 -3.14 7.81
N ASP A 180 27.73 -2.05 7.77
CA ASP A 180 27.05 -1.51 8.96
C ASP A 180 26.16 -0.29 8.64
N SER A 181 25.08 -0.18 9.40
CA SER A 181 24.17 0.97 9.60
C SER A 181 23.07 1.29 8.55
N SER A 182 21.82 1.08 8.99
CA SER A 182 20.64 1.91 8.65
C SER A 182 20.76 3.31 9.29
N PRO A 183 19.83 4.26 9.03
CA PRO A 183 19.12 4.60 7.81
C PRO A 183 19.23 6.13 7.50
N HIS A 184 18.64 6.53 6.37
CA HIS A 184 18.02 7.84 6.12
C HIS A 184 18.76 8.91 5.28
N ASN A 185 18.00 9.35 4.27
CA ASN A 185 17.88 10.68 3.67
C ASN A 185 18.83 11.18 2.56
N SER A 186 18.12 11.66 1.51
CA SER A 186 18.46 12.77 0.60
C SER A 186 19.63 12.48 -0.38
N ASP A 187 19.65 12.88 -1.65
CA ASP A 187 18.93 13.88 -2.42
C ASP A 187 18.96 13.48 -3.91
N SER A 188 18.03 14.05 -4.68
CA SER A 188 18.16 14.10 -6.14
C SER A 188 19.39 14.92 -6.56
N PRO A 189 19.93 14.64 -7.75
CA PRO A 189 20.13 15.73 -8.69
C PRO A 189 19.33 15.53 -9.97
N SER A 190 18.79 16.67 -10.40
CA SER A 190 18.07 16.95 -11.63
C SER A 190 18.92 16.86 -12.90
N ASN A 191 18.21 16.50 -13.98
CA ASN A 191 18.30 17.00 -15.36
C ASN A 191 19.52 16.69 -16.24
N THR A 192 19.22 16.01 -17.36
CA THR A 192 19.44 16.36 -18.79
C THR A 192 18.87 15.17 -19.60
N GLY A 193 18.10 15.22 -20.68
CA GLY A 193 17.68 16.25 -21.64
C GLY A 193 17.53 15.57 -23.01
N SER A 194 16.27 15.33 -23.44
CA SER A 194 15.79 15.07 -24.83
C SER A 194 16.00 13.69 -25.49
N PRO A 195 15.27 13.34 -26.58
CA PRO A 195 13.93 13.77 -27.04
C PRO A 195 12.95 12.59 -27.30
N ALA A 196 11.69 12.97 -27.55
CA ALA A 196 10.51 12.15 -27.71
C ALA A 196 10.55 11.08 -28.83
N SER A 197 9.95 9.91 -28.53
CA SER A 197 9.36 9.02 -29.53
C SER A 197 8.03 8.45 -28.99
N SER A 198 6.94 9.07 -29.45
CA SER A 198 5.58 8.52 -29.61
C SER A 198 5.13 7.38 -28.68
N ASP A 199 4.40 7.76 -27.62
CA ASP A 199 3.55 6.90 -26.80
C ASP A 199 2.52 6.12 -27.64
N PRO A 200 2.40 4.79 -27.50
CA PRO A 200 1.13 4.12 -27.61
C PRO A 200 0.43 4.13 -26.24
N SER A 201 -0.81 4.58 -26.23
CA SER A 201 -1.73 4.63 -25.09
C SER A 201 -1.66 3.39 -24.17
N PRO A 202 -1.78 3.56 -22.83
CA PRO A 202 -1.60 2.47 -21.88
C PRO A 202 -2.74 1.45 -22.02
N THR A 203 -2.40 0.25 -22.49
CA THR A 203 -3.31 -0.90 -22.40
C THR A 203 -3.48 -1.24 -20.93
N SER A 204 -4.61 -0.86 -20.34
CA SER A 204 -4.89 -1.04 -18.92
C SER A 204 -4.99 -2.53 -18.58
N VAL A 205 -3.97 -3.05 -17.89
CA VAL A 205 -3.94 -4.45 -17.43
C VAL A 205 -5.14 -4.70 -16.49
N PRO A 206 -6.06 -5.62 -16.83
CA PRO A 206 -7.27 -5.85 -16.04
C PRO A 206 -6.95 -6.35 -14.62
N LEU A 207 -7.78 -5.97 -13.65
CA LEU A 207 -7.64 -6.37 -12.25
C LEU A 207 -8.08 -7.83 -12.05
N THR A 208 -7.28 -8.62 -11.31
CA THR A 208 -7.69 -9.95 -10.84
C THR A 208 -8.86 -9.88 -9.86
N ARG A 209 -9.51 -11.01 -9.53
CA ARG A 209 -10.63 -11.04 -8.56
C ARG A 209 -10.18 -10.51 -7.20
N HIS A 210 -9.03 -10.95 -6.71
CA HIS A 210 -8.46 -10.50 -5.44
C HIS A 210 -8.12 -9.00 -5.48
N GLU A 211 -7.42 -8.54 -6.54
CA GLU A 211 -7.07 -7.12 -6.73
C GLU A 211 -8.32 -6.24 -6.83
N ARG A 212 -9.39 -6.71 -7.48
CA ARG A 212 -10.66 -5.98 -7.58
C ARG A 212 -11.31 -5.81 -6.21
N VAL A 213 -11.25 -6.82 -5.34
CA VAL A 213 -11.79 -6.73 -3.98
C VAL A 213 -10.97 -5.75 -3.14
N ILE A 214 -9.63 -5.78 -3.22
CA ILE A 214 -8.78 -4.80 -2.52
C ILE A 214 -9.04 -3.39 -3.05
N PHE A 215 -9.16 -3.23 -4.37
CA PHE A 215 -9.46 -1.94 -4.99
C PHE A 215 -10.81 -1.39 -4.50
N LEU A 216 -11.87 -2.21 -4.50
CA LEU A 216 -13.19 -1.83 -4.00
C LEU A 216 -13.18 -1.52 -2.50
N HIS A 217 -12.44 -2.31 -1.69
CA HIS A 217 -12.18 -2.00 -0.28
C HIS A 217 -11.63 -0.59 -0.14
N GLY A 218 -10.50 -0.31 -0.81
CA GLY A 218 -9.81 0.98 -0.77
C GLY A 218 -10.69 2.15 -1.21
N VAL A 219 -11.43 2.00 -2.31
CA VAL A 219 -12.34 3.04 -2.82
C VAL A 219 -13.46 3.35 -1.82
N LEU A 220 -14.16 2.33 -1.33
CA LEU A 220 -15.30 2.53 -0.42
C LEU A 220 -14.86 3.13 0.92
N VAL A 221 -13.82 2.58 1.55
CA VAL A 221 -13.36 3.09 2.85
C VAL A 221 -12.73 4.48 2.71
N SER A 222 -11.99 4.76 1.63
CA SER A 222 -11.46 6.11 1.37
C SER A 222 -12.58 7.11 1.14
N PHE A 223 -13.59 6.77 0.34
CA PHE A 223 -14.73 7.66 0.12
C PHE A 223 -15.48 7.94 1.43
N GLY A 224 -15.77 6.91 2.22
CA GLY A 224 -16.44 7.05 3.51
C GLY A 224 -15.66 7.93 4.49
N PHE A 225 -14.39 7.60 4.75
CA PHE A 225 -13.58 8.29 5.75
C PHE A 225 -13.03 9.65 5.32
N PHE A 226 -12.79 9.86 4.03
CA PHE A 226 -12.08 11.03 3.53
C PHE A 226 -13.02 12.07 2.91
N VAL A 227 -14.22 11.65 2.47
CA VAL A 227 -15.23 12.54 1.89
C VAL A 227 -16.46 12.63 2.79
N VAL A 228 -17.11 11.51 3.08
CA VAL A 228 -18.43 11.53 3.73
C VAL A 228 -18.37 11.98 5.20
N LEU A 229 -17.49 11.39 6.03
CA LEU A 229 -17.39 11.79 7.44
C LEU A 229 -16.89 13.23 7.60
N PRO A 230 -15.84 13.70 6.90
CA PRO A 230 -15.40 15.08 6.97
C PRO A 230 -16.49 16.05 6.52
N THR A 231 -17.24 15.74 5.45
CA THR A 231 -18.38 16.56 5.02
C THR A 231 -19.42 16.69 6.12
N GLY A 232 -19.83 15.59 6.76
CA GLY A 232 -20.77 15.62 7.87
C GLY A 232 -20.26 16.44 9.07
N GLY A 233 -18.96 16.35 9.38
CA GLY A 233 -18.32 17.16 10.42
C GLY A 233 -18.25 18.66 10.08
N LEU A 234 -17.89 19.00 8.84
CA LEU A 234 -17.76 20.37 8.36
C LEU A 234 -19.13 21.06 8.26
N VAL A 235 -20.18 20.38 7.76
CA VAL A 235 -21.53 20.94 7.76
C VAL A 235 -21.95 21.31 9.19
N ALA A 236 -21.73 20.42 10.16
CA ALA A 236 -22.01 20.71 11.56
C ALA A 236 -21.18 21.88 12.11
N ARG A 237 -19.94 22.03 11.66
CA ARG A 237 -19.05 23.12 12.09
C ARG A 237 -19.51 24.48 11.55
N TYR A 238 -19.81 24.56 10.26
CA TYR A 238 -20.09 25.83 9.58
C TYR A 238 -21.54 26.29 9.72
N THR A 239 -22.51 25.37 9.85
CA THR A 239 -23.94 25.74 9.71
C THR A 239 -24.72 25.73 11.02
N ARG A 240 -24.20 25.16 12.11
CA ARG A 240 -24.97 25.03 13.36
C ARG A 240 -25.36 26.37 14.00
N THR A 241 -24.62 27.44 13.74
CA THR A 241 -24.90 28.78 14.28
C THR A 241 -25.95 29.53 13.48
N PHE A 242 -26.44 28.94 12.38
CA PHE A 242 -27.34 29.59 11.42
C PHE A 242 -28.64 28.81 11.17
N THR A 243 -28.63 27.49 11.24
CA THR A 243 -29.81 26.67 10.96
C THR A 243 -29.84 25.40 11.81
N SER A 244 -31.03 24.92 12.20
CA SER A 244 -31.21 23.62 12.87
C SER A 244 -31.06 22.41 11.94
N LYS A 245 -31.14 22.62 10.61
CA LYS A 245 -31.00 21.57 9.59
C LYS A 245 -29.63 20.89 9.60
N TRP A 246 -28.60 21.53 10.18
CA TRP A 246 -27.24 20.99 10.31
C TRP A 246 -27.24 19.57 10.91
N PHE A 247 -28.12 19.31 11.89
CA PHE A 247 -28.17 18.03 12.59
C PHE A 247 -28.65 16.91 11.68
N LYS A 248 -29.69 17.16 10.87
CA LYS A 248 -30.21 16.19 9.89
C LYS A 248 -29.15 15.84 8.85
N VAL A 249 -28.44 16.83 8.33
CA VAL A 249 -27.36 16.60 7.35
C VAL A 249 -26.18 15.86 7.99
N HIS A 250 -25.76 16.26 9.20
CA HIS A 250 -24.71 15.57 9.95
C HIS A 250 -25.07 14.11 10.22
N GLN A 251 -26.32 13.84 10.61
CA GLN A 251 -26.82 12.48 10.83
C GLN A 251 -26.88 11.68 9.54
N LEU A 252 -27.39 12.27 8.45
CA LEU A 252 -27.44 11.65 7.13
C LEU A 252 -26.04 11.21 6.67
N CYS A 253 -25.08 12.14 6.67
CA CYS A 253 -23.72 11.86 6.25
C CYS A 253 -23.07 10.78 7.12
N ASN A 254 -23.11 10.89 8.45
CA ASN A 254 -22.32 10.00 9.31
C ASN A 254 -22.98 8.65 9.57
N MET A 255 -24.30 8.62 9.79
CA MET A 255 -25.00 7.41 10.23
C MET A 255 -25.66 6.66 9.08
N PHE A 256 -26.30 7.36 8.14
CA PHE A 256 -27.08 6.72 7.10
C PHE A 256 -26.31 6.48 5.80
N VAL A 257 -25.26 7.27 5.53
CA VAL A 257 -24.41 7.11 4.34
C VAL A 257 -23.02 6.59 4.71
N GLY A 258 -22.34 7.27 5.62
CA GLY A 258 -20.94 6.99 5.99
C GLY A 258 -20.78 5.63 6.64
N LEU A 259 -21.54 5.35 7.70
CA LEU A 259 -21.46 4.07 8.42
C LEU A 259 -21.68 2.86 7.48
N PRO A 260 -22.75 2.76 6.66
CA PRO A 260 -22.92 1.62 5.75
C PRO A 260 -21.78 1.46 4.73
N ILE A 261 -21.35 2.56 4.08
CA ILE A 261 -20.27 2.51 3.07
C ILE A 261 -18.96 2.03 3.71
N ILE A 262 -18.62 2.57 4.89
CA ILE A 262 -17.41 2.20 5.62
C ILE A 262 -17.47 0.74 6.05
N THR A 263 -18.61 0.28 6.59
CA THR A 263 -18.79 -1.12 6.99
C THR A 263 -18.65 -2.05 5.80
N MET A 264 -19.35 -1.78 4.69
CA MET A 264 -19.26 -2.59 3.47
C MET A 264 -17.83 -2.61 2.92
N GLY A 265 -17.19 -1.45 2.82
CA GLY A 265 -15.80 -1.34 2.41
C GLY A 265 -14.88 -2.16 3.32
N THR A 266 -15.04 -2.07 4.63
CA THR A 266 -14.18 -2.78 5.59
C THR A 266 -14.34 -4.30 5.50
N ILE A 267 -15.55 -4.83 5.27
CA ILE A 267 -15.81 -6.29 5.08
C ILE A 267 -15.05 -6.85 3.87
N LEU A 268 -14.81 -6.04 2.83
CA LEU A 268 -14.02 -6.46 1.67
C LEU A 268 -12.54 -6.72 2.02
N GLY A 269 -12.01 -6.11 3.09
CA GLY A 269 -10.63 -6.33 3.55
C GLY A 269 -10.39 -7.79 3.99
N PRO A 270 -11.12 -8.32 4.99
CA PRO A 270 -11.06 -9.74 5.34
C PRO A 270 -11.39 -10.66 4.16
N THR A 271 -12.34 -10.27 3.30
CA THR A 271 -12.66 -11.03 2.08
C THR A 271 -11.42 -11.15 1.17
N ALA A 272 -10.66 -10.08 0.99
CA ALA A 272 -9.41 -10.11 0.23
C ALA A 272 -8.38 -11.06 0.85
N VAL A 273 -8.22 -11.03 2.18
CA VAL A 273 -7.32 -11.94 2.92
C VAL A 273 -7.72 -13.39 2.70
N PHE A 274 -9.01 -13.71 2.85
CA PHE A 274 -9.55 -15.05 2.63
C PHE A 274 -9.31 -15.55 1.20
N LEU A 275 -9.58 -14.71 0.18
CA LEU A 275 -9.37 -15.04 -1.23
C LEU A 275 -7.91 -15.31 -1.58
N ASN A 276 -6.96 -14.83 -0.77
CA ASN A 276 -5.52 -15.04 -0.96
C ASN A 276 -4.94 -16.11 0.00
N GLY A 277 -5.79 -16.83 0.75
CA GLY A 277 -5.34 -17.80 1.75
C GLY A 277 -4.47 -17.20 2.86
N GLY A 278 -4.63 -15.90 3.11
CA GLY A 278 -3.84 -15.15 4.08
C GLY A 278 -4.34 -15.31 5.51
N VAL A 279 -3.53 -14.82 6.47
CA VAL A 279 -3.89 -14.76 7.89
C VAL A 279 -4.51 -13.39 8.19
N HIS A 280 -5.66 -13.39 8.86
CA HIS A 280 -6.35 -12.18 9.30
C HIS A 280 -5.64 -11.51 10.48
N LEU A 281 -5.76 -10.18 10.56
CA LEU A 281 -5.24 -9.32 11.63
C LEU A 281 -3.74 -9.45 11.86
N ARG A 282 -2.98 -9.71 10.79
CA ARG A 282 -1.51 -9.91 10.88
C ARG A 282 -0.71 -8.62 10.78
N ASP A 283 -1.18 -7.64 10.03
CA ASP A 283 -0.47 -6.38 9.81
C ASP A 283 -1.15 -5.19 10.52
N PRO A 284 -0.41 -4.10 10.76
CA PRO A 284 -0.95 -2.90 11.39
C PRO A 284 -2.13 -2.29 10.64
N HIS A 285 -2.17 -2.40 9.29
CA HIS A 285 -3.27 -1.84 8.52
C HIS A 285 -4.60 -2.51 8.89
N GLN A 286 -4.60 -3.83 9.02
CA GLN A 286 -5.76 -4.62 9.42
C GLN A 286 -6.18 -4.34 10.86
N VAL A 287 -5.24 -4.31 11.81
CA VAL A 287 -5.54 -4.11 13.24
C VAL A 287 -6.10 -2.70 13.50
N TYR A 288 -5.40 -1.66 13.03
CA TYR A 288 -5.86 -0.29 13.22
C TYR A 288 -7.12 0.02 12.39
N GLY A 289 -7.28 -0.59 11.22
CA GLY A 289 -8.50 -0.46 10.42
C GLY A 289 -9.74 -0.97 11.17
N LEU A 290 -9.64 -2.14 11.79
CA LEU A 290 -10.72 -2.69 12.62
C LEU A 290 -10.99 -1.82 13.86
N PHE A 291 -9.94 -1.34 14.52
CA PHE A 291 -10.08 -0.45 15.67
C PHE A 291 -10.84 0.84 15.31
N ILE A 292 -10.49 1.48 14.19
CA ILE A 292 -11.18 2.69 13.72
C ILE A 292 -12.64 2.38 13.37
N LEU A 293 -12.94 1.23 12.74
CA LEU A 293 -14.32 0.82 12.47
C LEU A 293 -15.14 0.74 13.76
N VAL A 294 -14.62 0.07 14.80
CA VAL A 294 -15.28 -0.01 16.12
C VAL A 294 -15.51 1.38 16.70
N MET A 295 -14.53 2.27 16.60
CA MET A 295 -14.67 3.66 17.04
C MET A 295 -15.78 4.42 16.28
N VAL A 296 -15.98 4.17 14.97
CA VAL A 296 -17.10 4.76 14.21
C VAL A 296 -18.46 4.29 14.75
N TYR A 297 -18.61 3.01 15.08
CA TYR A 297 -19.84 2.50 15.70
C TYR A 297 -20.10 3.13 17.07
N VAL A 298 -19.06 3.21 17.91
CA VAL A 298 -19.13 3.89 19.21
C VAL A 298 -19.51 5.36 19.05
N GLN A 299 -18.95 6.03 18.04
CA GLN A 299 -19.21 7.44 17.75
C GLN A 299 -20.66 7.71 17.31
N VAL A 300 -21.22 6.83 16.47
CA VAL A 300 -22.64 6.88 16.08
C VAL A 300 -23.53 6.64 17.29
N TRP A 301 -23.23 5.61 18.09
CA TRP A 301 -23.96 5.32 19.33
C TRP A 301 -23.92 6.51 20.29
N LEU A 302 -22.75 7.12 20.49
CA LEU A 302 -22.57 8.29 21.36
C LEU A 302 -23.38 9.49 20.86
N GLY A 303 -23.40 9.73 19.55
CA GLY A 303 -24.24 10.78 18.94
C GLY A 303 -25.73 10.55 19.19
N ARG A 304 -26.20 9.30 19.05
CA ARG A 304 -27.59 8.92 19.36
C ARG A 304 -27.91 9.07 20.83
N TYR A 305 -27.02 8.63 21.72
CA TYR A 305 -27.16 8.78 23.16
C TYR A 305 -27.32 10.25 23.56
N ILE A 306 -26.44 11.13 23.06
CA ILE A 306 -26.51 12.58 23.34
C ILE A 306 -27.85 13.16 22.88
N HIS A 307 -28.31 12.80 21.69
CA HIS A 307 -29.57 13.29 21.16
C HIS A 307 -30.77 12.81 22.00
N LEU A 308 -30.79 11.53 22.40
CA LEU A 308 -31.84 10.97 23.25
C LEU A 308 -31.90 11.64 24.63
N GLN A 309 -30.74 11.85 25.27
CA GLN A 309 -30.68 12.50 26.57
C GLN A 309 -31.14 13.96 26.49
N ARG A 310 -30.83 14.67 25.40
CA ARG A 310 -31.33 16.02 25.16
C ARG A 310 -32.83 16.07 24.93
N ARG A 311 -33.41 15.11 24.21
CA ARG A 311 -34.87 15.02 23.99
C ARG A 311 -35.64 14.76 25.29
N LYS A 312 -35.04 14.03 26.23
CA LYS A 312 -35.64 13.74 27.55
C LYS A 312 -35.48 14.88 28.57
N SER A 313 -34.68 15.90 28.27
CA SER A 313 -34.40 16.98 29.22
C SER A 313 -35.26 18.19 28.91
N ASP A 314 -36.21 18.49 29.79
CA ASP A 314 -37.11 19.65 29.67
C ASP A 314 -36.44 20.98 30.05
N LYS A 315 -35.21 20.94 30.58
CA LYS A 315 -34.46 22.13 30.99
C LYS A 315 -33.31 22.39 30.03
N PRO A 316 -33.12 23.62 29.54
CA PRO A 316 -31.92 23.98 28.79
C PRO A 316 -30.72 23.95 29.72
N SER A 317 -30.00 22.83 29.69
CA SER A 317 -28.76 22.62 30.43
C SER A 317 -27.56 23.08 29.59
N PRO A 318 -26.50 23.61 30.21
CA PRO A 318 -25.21 23.81 29.55
C PRO A 318 -24.75 22.54 28.83
N ARG A 319 -23.89 22.68 27.81
CA ARG A 319 -23.41 21.53 27.04
C ARG A 319 -22.84 20.43 27.93
N PRO A 320 -23.47 19.24 27.96
CA PRO A 320 -22.98 18.17 28.82
C PRO A 320 -21.68 17.58 28.25
N ILE A 321 -20.84 17.06 29.14
CA ILE A 321 -19.49 16.51 28.83
C ILE A 321 -19.48 15.56 27.60
N PRO A 322 -20.47 14.66 27.40
CA PRO A 322 -20.51 13.78 26.23
C PRO A 322 -20.45 14.50 24.88
N ASN A 323 -20.93 15.76 24.78
CA ASN A 323 -20.82 16.55 23.55
C ASN A 323 -19.37 16.88 23.19
N TYR A 324 -18.52 17.17 24.16
CA TYR A 324 -17.10 17.44 23.93
C TYR A 324 -16.36 16.16 23.57
N ILE A 325 -16.65 15.06 24.27
CA ILE A 325 -16.11 13.73 23.97
C ILE A 325 -16.47 13.33 22.53
N HIS A 326 -17.72 13.52 22.11
CA HIS A 326 -18.16 13.22 20.75
C HIS A 326 -17.35 14.01 19.71
N VAL A 327 -17.10 15.30 19.92
CA VAL A 327 -16.27 16.09 18.99
C VAL A 327 -14.83 15.59 18.97
N ALA A 328 -14.23 15.36 20.14
CA ALA A 328 -12.84 14.91 20.26
C ALA A 328 -12.61 13.55 19.60
N VAL A 329 -13.44 12.55 19.94
CA VAL A 329 -13.37 11.20 19.35
C VAL A 329 -13.61 11.26 17.84
N GLY A 330 -14.56 12.06 17.37
CA GLY A 330 -14.81 12.24 15.94
C GLY A 330 -13.60 12.80 15.18
N LEU A 331 -12.88 13.75 15.77
CA LEU A 331 -11.65 14.29 15.18
C LEU A 331 -10.51 13.27 15.16
N VAL A 332 -10.36 12.49 16.23
CA VAL A 332 -9.36 11.40 16.28
C VAL A 332 -9.65 10.37 15.21
N ILE A 333 -10.91 9.95 15.04
CA ILE A 333 -11.33 9.01 13.98
C ILE A 333 -10.94 9.54 12.60
N ILE A 334 -11.31 10.79 12.28
CA ILE A 334 -10.97 11.39 10.97
C ILE A 334 -9.46 11.45 10.80
N GLY A 335 -8.72 11.97 11.79
CA GLY A 335 -7.27 12.07 11.74
C GLY A 335 -6.58 10.72 11.53
N SER A 336 -6.93 9.71 12.33
CA SER A 336 -6.41 8.35 12.20
C SER A 336 -6.75 7.74 10.84
N ALA A 337 -7.95 7.97 10.31
CA ALA A 337 -8.36 7.43 9.02
C ALA A 337 -7.54 8.02 7.85
N ILE A 338 -7.14 9.30 7.93
CA ILE A 338 -6.25 9.92 6.93
C ILE A 338 -4.94 9.13 6.83
N PHE A 339 -4.29 8.82 7.95
CA PHE A 339 -3.08 7.99 7.98
C PHE A 339 -3.36 6.57 7.49
N GLN A 340 -4.52 6.02 7.84
CA GLN A 340 -4.88 4.66 7.49
C GLN A 340 -5.13 4.45 5.99
N ILE A 341 -5.63 5.47 5.30
CA ILE A 341 -5.73 5.48 3.83
C ILE A 341 -4.33 5.42 3.21
N LYS A 342 -3.37 6.20 3.73
CA LYS A 342 -1.98 6.15 3.25
C LYS A 342 -1.35 4.77 3.50
N GLY A 343 -1.58 4.17 4.67
CA GLY A 343 -1.12 2.81 4.97
C GLY A 343 -1.71 1.77 4.01
N GLY A 344 -3.02 1.86 3.73
CA GLY A 344 -3.70 0.97 2.79
C GLY A 344 -3.21 1.10 1.35
N LEU A 345 -2.78 2.30 0.96
CA LEU A 345 -2.10 2.52 -0.32
C LEU A 345 -0.77 1.75 -0.37
N TYR A 346 0.09 1.84 0.64
CA TYR A 346 1.32 1.05 0.66
C TYR A 346 1.07 -0.46 0.67
N GLU A 347 0.04 -0.92 1.39
CA GLU A 347 -0.41 -2.32 1.35
C GLU A 347 -0.87 -2.72 -0.06
N TRP A 348 -1.57 -1.86 -0.79
CA TRP A 348 -1.95 -2.12 -2.18
C TRP A 348 -0.73 -2.41 -3.05
N GLU A 349 0.30 -1.57 -2.99
CA GLU A 349 1.52 -1.76 -3.78
C GLU A 349 2.25 -3.04 -3.35
N ALA A 350 2.35 -3.30 -2.04
CA ALA A 350 3.01 -4.48 -1.51
C ALA A 350 2.29 -5.81 -1.85
N LYS A 351 0.95 -5.83 -1.86
CA LYS A 351 0.17 -7.06 -2.10
C LYS A 351 -0.14 -7.32 -3.57
N THR A 352 -0.18 -6.27 -4.38
CA THR A 352 -0.55 -6.38 -5.81
C THR A 352 0.63 -6.22 -6.76
N GLY A 353 1.74 -5.62 -6.30
CA GLY A 353 2.86 -5.22 -7.15
C GLY A 353 2.53 -4.06 -8.09
N ARG A 354 1.34 -3.46 -7.98
CA ARG A 354 0.93 -2.33 -8.82
C ARG A 354 1.33 -1.03 -8.15
N SER A 355 2.26 -0.31 -8.77
CA SER A 355 2.71 1.00 -8.31
C SER A 355 1.55 1.97 -8.19
N ILE A 356 1.54 2.77 -7.14
CA ILE A 356 0.55 3.83 -6.97
C ILE A 356 1.00 5.05 -7.77
N PRO A 357 0.14 5.60 -8.65
CA PRO A 357 0.50 6.82 -9.37
C PRO A 357 0.82 7.95 -8.38
N LYS A 358 1.94 8.66 -8.61
CA LYS A 358 2.38 9.78 -7.74
C LYS A 358 1.30 10.85 -7.57
N THR A 359 0.42 10.99 -8.54
CA THR A 359 -0.76 11.87 -8.51
C THR A 359 -1.71 11.53 -7.35
N TYR A 360 -1.95 10.26 -7.03
CA TYR A 360 -2.80 9.88 -5.90
C TYR A 360 -2.20 10.32 -4.57
N LEU A 361 -0.89 10.16 -4.39
CA LEU A 361 -0.22 10.62 -3.17
C LEU A 361 -0.27 12.15 -3.04
N ALA A 362 -0.10 12.88 -4.16
CA ALA A 362 -0.25 14.33 -4.18
C ALA A 362 -1.68 14.78 -3.83
N LEU A 363 -2.69 14.12 -4.42
CA LEU A 363 -4.10 14.36 -4.12
C LEU A 363 -4.44 14.06 -2.67
N TRP A 364 -3.95 12.95 -2.12
CA TRP A 364 -4.14 12.61 -0.70
C TRP A 364 -3.52 13.67 0.21
N LYS A 365 -2.30 14.15 -0.08
CA LYS A 365 -1.65 15.23 0.70
C LYS A 365 -2.47 16.52 0.65
N ALA A 366 -2.86 16.95 -0.56
CA ALA A 366 -3.63 18.17 -0.77
C ALA A 366 -4.99 18.11 -0.07
N ALA A 367 -5.76 17.03 -0.27
CA ALA A 367 -7.06 16.84 0.35
C ALA A 367 -6.97 16.75 1.89
N SER A 368 -5.94 16.08 2.43
CA SER A 368 -5.71 16.03 3.89
C SER A 368 -5.50 17.43 4.47
N LEU A 369 -4.69 18.25 3.78
CA LEU A 369 -4.44 19.64 4.17
C LEU A 369 -5.71 20.48 4.07
N ILE A 370 -6.49 20.32 2.99
CA ILE A 370 -7.75 21.05 2.81
C ILE A 370 -8.74 20.71 3.93
N VAL A 371 -8.94 19.43 4.26
CA VAL A 371 -9.83 19.02 5.35
C VAL A 371 -9.41 19.64 6.68
N LEU A 372 -8.09 19.63 6.97
CA LEU A 372 -7.55 20.24 8.18
C LEU A 372 -7.80 21.75 8.21
N LEU A 373 -7.45 22.46 7.14
CA LEU A 373 -7.61 23.92 7.03
C LEU A 373 -9.09 24.33 7.12
N LEU A 374 -9.99 23.61 6.44
CA LEU A 374 -11.43 23.86 6.52
C LEU A 374 -11.96 23.63 7.93
N TYR A 375 -11.50 22.60 8.64
CA TYR A 375 -11.94 22.37 10.01
C TYR A 375 -11.46 23.47 10.96
N VAL A 376 -10.16 23.84 10.87
CA VAL A 376 -9.56 24.90 11.68
C VAL A 376 -10.19 26.25 11.39
N GLY A 377 -10.41 26.60 10.12
CA GLY A 377 -11.11 27.83 9.72
C GLY A 377 -12.52 27.93 10.30
N GLY A 378 -13.23 26.80 10.39
CA GLY A 378 -14.55 26.73 11.01
C GLY A 378 -14.56 27.01 12.52
N LEU A 379 -13.40 26.97 13.20
CA LEU A 379 -13.29 27.35 14.61
C LEU A 379 -13.51 28.85 14.86
N VAL A 380 -13.41 29.70 13.82
CA VAL A 380 -13.76 31.13 13.92
C VAL A 380 -15.21 31.35 14.36
N LEU A 381 -16.11 30.38 14.09
CA LEU A 381 -17.52 30.44 14.50
C LEU A 381 -17.75 29.96 15.95
N LEU A 382 -16.71 29.47 16.64
CA LEU A 382 -16.82 28.92 17.99
C LEU A 382 -17.23 29.97 19.05
N PRO A 383 -16.72 31.23 19.04
CA PRO A 383 -17.19 32.26 19.95
C PRO A 383 -18.69 32.57 19.77
N ARG A 384 -19.15 32.67 18.52
CA ARG A 384 -20.57 32.88 18.19
C ARG A 384 -21.43 31.73 18.73
N GLN A 385 -21.00 30.50 18.52
CA GLN A 385 -21.65 29.29 19.04
C GLN A 385 -21.79 29.33 20.57
N PHE A 386 -20.72 29.64 21.30
CA PHE A 386 -20.77 29.74 22.77
C PHE A 386 -21.64 30.90 23.28
N ARG A 387 -21.69 32.04 22.57
CA ARG A 387 -22.57 33.16 22.92
C ARG A 387 -24.04 32.74 22.84
N GLN A 388 -24.45 32.15 21.71
CA GLN A 388 -25.82 31.67 21.50
C GLN A 388 -26.24 30.60 22.53
N GLU A 389 -25.33 29.72 22.96
CA GLU A 389 -25.63 28.75 24.03
C GLU A 389 -25.83 29.37 25.40
N LYS A 390 -25.01 30.38 25.75
CA LYS A 390 -25.16 31.12 27.01
C LYS A 390 -26.48 31.87 27.02
N GLU A 391 -26.87 32.48 25.91
CA GLU A 391 -28.14 33.19 25.75
C GLU A 391 -29.34 32.23 25.85
N ALA A 392 -29.31 31.10 25.14
CA ALA A 392 -30.35 30.08 25.23
C ALA A 392 -30.53 29.53 26.66
N ALA A 393 -29.42 29.28 27.38
CA ALA A 393 -29.46 28.85 28.77
C ALA A 393 -30.05 29.91 29.71
N LYS A 394 -29.79 31.21 29.46
CA LYS A 394 -30.38 32.31 30.24
C LYS A 394 -31.88 32.46 29.99
N LEU A 395 -32.32 32.33 28.73
CA LEU A 395 -33.70 32.54 28.32
C LEU A 395 -34.63 31.38 28.65
N GLY A 396 -34.10 30.23 29.08
CA GLY A 396 -34.92 29.03 29.26
C GLY A 396 -35.43 28.44 27.94
N GLU A 397 -34.89 28.88 26.80
CA GLU A 397 -35.32 28.46 25.47
C GLU A 397 -34.34 27.47 24.82
N GLN A 398 -34.86 26.67 23.88
CA GLN A 398 -34.02 25.77 23.10
C GLN A 398 -33.16 26.55 22.10
N TYR A 399 -31.84 26.30 22.18
CA TYR A 399 -30.82 26.78 21.26
C TYR A 399 -31.25 26.69 19.77
N ILE A 400 -31.06 27.77 18.99
CA ILE A 400 -31.41 27.92 17.55
C ILE A 400 -31.09 26.67 16.73
N ALA A 401 -29.97 26.01 16.99
CA ALA A 401 -29.55 24.82 16.24
C ALA A 401 -30.42 23.57 16.49
N LEU A 402 -31.45 23.67 17.33
CA LEU A 402 -32.41 22.62 17.68
C LEU A 402 -33.87 23.10 17.64
N SER A 403 -34.12 24.36 17.29
CA SER A 403 -35.48 24.85 17.08
C SER A 403 -36.06 24.18 15.83
N GLU A 404 -36.94 23.20 16.04
CA GLU A 404 -37.91 22.77 15.03
C GLU A 404 -39.27 23.34 15.43
N GLY A 405 -39.68 24.43 14.79
CA GLY A 405 -40.99 25.05 15.03
C GLY A 405 -41.04 26.57 14.78
N PRO A 406 -42.22 27.19 14.86
CA PRO A 406 -42.46 28.61 14.53
C PRO A 406 -41.70 29.60 15.43
N ASN A 407 -41.03 29.16 16.51
CA ASN A 407 -40.17 30.00 17.34
C ASN A 407 -38.76 30.23 16.76
N ALA A 408 -38.39 29.61 15.63
CA ALA A 408 -37.11 29.87 14.96
C ALA A 408 -36.97 31.31 14.44
N SER A 409 -38.08 31.99 14.12
CA SER A 409 -38.10 33.38 13.65
C SER A 409 -37.80 34.39 14.76
N ARG A 410 -38.16 34.08 16.01
CA ARG A 410 -38.05 35.02 17.14
C ARG A 410 -36.60 35.27 17.61
N MET A 411 -35.71 34.30 17.46
CA MET A 411 -34.29 34.46 17.83
C MET A 411 -33.44 35.17 16.75
N ASN A 412 -33.88 35.20 15.49
CA ASN A 412 -33.23 36.00 14.44
C ASN A 412 -33.50 37.51 14.62
N GLU A 413 -34.57 37.87 15.32
CA GLU A 413 -34.95 39.26 15.60
C GLU A 413 -34.20 39.84 16.82
N VAL A 414 -33.77 38.99 17.75
CA VAL A 414 -33.09 39.39 19.00
C VAL A 414 -31.57 39.49 18.86
N ILE A 415 -30.98 38.89 17.81
CA ILE A 415 -29.54 38.97 17.53
C ILE A 415 -29.36 39.74 16.22
N PRO A 416 -29.14 41.07 16.26
CA PRO A 416 -28.84 41.81 15.04
C PRO A 416 -27.58 41.22 14.40
N ASN A 417 -27.57 41.19 13.08
CA ASN A 417 -26.34 41.02 12.32
C ASN A 417 -25.35 42.06 12.84
N ALA A 418 -24.16 41.61 13.24
CA ALA A 418 -23.09 42.52 13.61
C ALA A 418 -22.52 43.12 12.32
N GLU A 419 -23.23 44.11 11.77
CA GLU A 419 -22.80 45.04 10.74
C GLU A 419 -23.81 46.21 10.75
N GLU A 420 -23.31 47.44 10.84
CA GLU A 420 -24.05 48.72 11.01
C GLU A 420 -24.43 49.16 12.44
N ASP A 421 -23.49 49.18 13.37
CA ASP A 421 -23.54 50.18 14.46
C ASP A 421 -22.15 50.81 14.62
N GLY A 422 -21.88 51.75 13.73
CA GLY A 422 -20.66 52.51 13.70
C GLY A 422 -20.87 53.75 12.85
N LEU A 423 -21.58 54.73 13.42
CA LEU A 423 -21.42 56.19 13.22
C LEU A 423 -22.67 56.91 13.78
N VAL A 424 -22.68 57.13 15.10
CA VAL A 424 -23.37 58.29 15.67
C VAL A 424 -22.31 59.09 16.39
N GLU A 425 -21.68 59.98 15.64
CA GLU A 425 -20.80 61.01 16.17
C GLU A 425 -21.69 62.14 16.69
N ASN A 426 -21.70 62.30 18.02
CA ASN A 426 -22.27 63.46 18.68
C ASN A 426 -21.39 64.68 18.39
N SER A 427 -21.97 65.73 17.80
CA SER A 427 -21.49 67.09 17.99
C SER A 427 -22.64 68.09 17.93
N HIS A 428 -22.67 68.93 18.96
CA HIS A 428 -23.42 70.17 19.22
C HIS A 428 -24.13 70.88 18.08
#